data_AF-A0A6I6E0E8-F1
#
_entry.id   AF-A0A6I6E0E8-F1
#
_cell.length_a   1.000
_cell.length_b   1.000
_cell.length_c   1.000
_cell.angle_alpha   90.00
_cell.angle_beta   90.00
_cell.angle_gamma   90.00
#
_symmetry.space_group_name_H-M   'P 1'
#
loop_
_entity.id
_entity.type
_entity.pdbx_description
1 polymer ?
#
loop_
_entity_poly.entity_id
_entity_poly.type
_entity_poly.pdbx_seq_one_letter_code
_entity_poly.pdbx_strand_id
1 'polypeptide(L)'
;MAGACPEALRDQFDLTGADQTTEITFHHRAYASTERQQVRFVFRPVIKFAVPNPYYSKNALGYSWKQGLKKASIRSRVPYQSRHTYACWLLSAGAIPSFIASQMGHADASMVYKVYSKWMCDKDRDQVELLNSKLG
;
A
#
# COMPACT_ATOMS: atom_id res chain seq x y z
N MET A 1 -5.01 -21.71 -5.28
CA MET A 1 -5.32 -20.82 -4.13
C MET A 1 -6.09 -19.59 -4.59
N ALA A 2 -7.36 -19.74 -5.02
CA ALA A 2 -8.14 -18.64 -5.62
C ALA A 2 -9.54 -18.48 -4.97
N GLY A 3 -9.65 -18.68 -3.66
CA GLY A 3 -10.94 -18.68 -2.94
C GLY A 3 -11.18 -17.52 -1.98
N ALA A 4 -10.15 -16.77 -1.56
CA ALA A 4 -10.29 -15.86 -0.40
C ALA A 4 -11.00 -14.53 -0.70
N CYS A 5 -11.01 -14.07 -1.96
CA CYS A 5 -11.50 -12.73 -2.30
C CYS A 5 -13.03 -12.59 -2.25
N PRO A 6 -13.83 -13.53 -2.79
CA PRO A 6 -15.30 -13.44 -2.75
C PRO A 6 -15.86 -13.59 -1.34
N GLU A 7 -15.27 -14.46 -0.51
CA GLU A 7 -15.70 -14.68 0.87
C GLU A 7 -15.45 -13.44 1.72
N ALA A 8 -14.26 -12.85 1.63
CA ALA A 8 -13.94 -11.63 2.36
C ALA A 8 -14.89 -10.46 2.03
N LEU A 9 -15.39 -10.37 0.79
CA LEU A 9 -16.36 -9.35 0.39
C LEU A 9 -17.76 -9.61 0.96
N ARG A 10 -18.17 -10.88 1.05
CA ARG A 10 -19.44 -11.27 1.70
C ARG A 10 -19.39 -10.99 3.19
N ASP A 11 -18.31 -11.38 3.86
CA ASP A 11 -18.11 -11.11 5.29
C ASP A 11 -18.13 -9.59 5.57
N GLN A 12 -17.47 -8.80 4.71
CA GLN A 12 -17.49 -7.35 4.84
C GLN A 12 -18.88 -6.74 4.63
N PHE A 13 -19.67 -7.33 3.72
CA PHE A 13 -21.05 -6.92 3.47
C PHE A 13 -21.96 -7.24 4.67
N ASP A 14 -21.79 -8.38 5.33
CA ASP A 14 -22.56 -8.69 6.54
C ASP A 14 -22.24 -7.72 7.68
N LEU A 15 -21.00 -7.22 7.76
CA LEU A 15 -20.58 -6.26 8.79
C LEU A 15 -21.04 -4.82 8.54
N THR A 16 -21.04 -4.37 7.29
CA THR A 16 -21.22 -2.94 6.96
C THR A 16 -22.29 -2.66 5.90
N GLY A 17 -22.75 -3.69 5.20
CA GLY A 17 -23.72 -3.63 4.11
C GLY A 17 -25.14 -3.29 4.54
N ALA A 18 -25.45 -3.31 5.84
CA ALA A 18 -26.73 -2.89 6.43
C ALA A 18 -26.68 -1.51 7.14
N ASP A 19 -25.51 -0.87 7.24
CA ASP A 19 -25.34 0.41 7.92
C ASP A 19 -26.15 1.59 7.35
N GLN A 20 -26.35 2.63 8.16
CA GLN A 20 -26.91 3.89 7.69
C GLN A 20 -25.92 4.63 6.77
N THR A 21 -26.47 5.31 5.76
CA THR A 21 -25.68 6.19 4.88
C THR A 21 -25.18 7.40 5.67
N THR A 22 -23.92 7.77 5.44
CA THR A 22 -23.31 8.97 6.01
C THR A 22 -23.27 10.06 4.95
N GLU A 23 -23.71 11.28 5.32
CA GLU A 23 -23.58 12.44 4.46
C GLU A 23 -22.14 12.93 4.46
N ILE A 24 -21.58 13.12 3.26
CA ILE A 24 -20.25 13.67 3.08
C ILE A 24 -20.26 14.81 2.08
N THR A 25 -19.37 15.77 2.30
CA THR A 25 -19.01 16.77 1.30
C THR A 25 -17.84 16.25 0.48
N PHE A 26 -18.11 15.85 -0.76
CA PHE A 26 -17.09 15.45 -1.71
C PHE A 26 -16.49 16.68 -2.37
N HIS A 27 -15.17 16.80 -2.33
CA HIS A 27 -14.43 17.88 -2.97
C HIS A 27 -13.87 17.39 -4.31
N HIS A 28 -14.38 17.93 -5.41
CA HIS A 28 -13.90 17.61 -6.75
C HIS A 28 -12.52 18.22 -6.99
N ARG A 29 -11.81 17.71 -8.01
CA ARG A 29 -10.50 18.25 -8.42
C ARG A 29 -10.60 19.66 -9.03
N ALA A 30 -11.76 20.00 -9.60
CA ALA A 30 -12.05 21.33 -10.11
C ALA A 30 -12.24 22.33 -8.96
N TYR A 31 -11.71 23.53 -9.13
CA TYR A 31 -11.75 24.57 -8.11
C TYR A 31 -13.20 24.89 -7.70
N ALA A 32 -13.46 24.86 -6.39
CA ALA A 32 -14.75 25.18 -5.76
C ALA A 32 -15.96 24.27 -6.11
N SER A 33 -15.76 23.16 -6.81
CA SER A 33 -16.83 22.18 -7.02
C SER A 33 -16.90 21.24 -5.82
N THR A 34 -17.98 21.36 -5.04
CA THR A 34 -18.29 20.44 -3.94
C THR A 34 -19.67 19.83 -4.15
N GLU A 35 -19.82 18.58 -3.76
CA GLU A 35 -21.05 17.82 -3.91
C GLU A 35 -21.38 17.13 -2.60
N ARG A 36 -22.65 17.15 -2.19
CA ARG A 36 -23.12 16.37 -1.05
C ARG A 36 -23.51 14.99 -1.54
N GLN A 37 -22.92 13.97 -0.93
CA GLN A 37 -23.20 12.59 -1.27
C GLN A 37 -23.58 11.80 -0.02
N GLN A 38 -24.53 10.89 -0.19
CA GLN A 38 -24.91 9.93 0.83
C GLN A 38 -24.23 8.61 0.50
N VAL A 39 -23.22 8.24 1.30
CA VAL A 39 -22.39 7.06 1.03
C VAL A 39 -22.39 6.09 2.19
N ARG A 40 -22.19 4.81 1.87
CA ARG A 40 -21.97 3.75 2.85
C ARG A 40 -20.50 3.38 2.84
N PHE A 41 -19.82 3.62 3.96
CA PHE A 41 -18.40 3.28 4.07
C PHE A 41 -18.22 1.79 4.29
N VAL A 42 -17.50 1.15 3.37
CA VAL A 42 -17.15 -0.28 3.48
C VAL A 42 -16.22 -0.50 4.67
N PHE A 43 -15.18 0.32 4.83
CA PHE A 43 -14.24 0.19 5.96
C PHE A 43 -14.50 1.28 6.99
N ARG A 44 -15.00 0.88 8.17
CA ARG A 44 -15.26 1.78 9.28
C ARG A 44 -14.24 1.61 10.41
N PRO A 45 -13.66 2.70 10.94
CA PRO A 45 -12.85 2.61 12.13
C PRO A 45 -13.73 2.25 13.35
N VAL A 46 -13.63 1.02 13.86
CA VAL A 46 -14.16 0.66 15.19
C VAL A 46 -13.22 1.19 16.26
N ILE A 47 -13.09 2.51 16.36
CA ILE A 47 -12.21 3.13 17.35
C ILE A 47 -13.09 3.59 18.51
N LYS A 48 -12.72 3.16 19.73
CA LYS A 48 -13.33 3.59 21.00
C LYS A 48 -13.02 5.07 21.29
N PHE A 49 -13.48 5.98 20.44
CA PHE A 49 -13.50 7.40 20.72
C PHE A 49 -14.83 7.80 21.36
N ALA A 50 -14.85 8.90 22.12
CA ALA A 50 -16.06 9.44 22.73
C ALA A 50 -17.16 9.77 21.71
N VAL A 51 -16.76 10.07 20.46
CA VAL A 51 -17.66 10.19 19.31
C VAL A 51 -17.13 9.26 18.20
N PRO A 52 -17.85 8.18 17.84
CA PRO A 52 -17.49 7.32 16.73
C PRO A 52 -17.50 8.13 15.43
N ASN A 53 -16.37 8.16 14.71
CA ASN A 53 -16.35 8.71 13.35
C ASN A 53 -16.72 7.60 12.37
N PRO A 54 -17.75 7.78 11.51
CA PRO A 54 -18.16 6.76 10.55
C PRO A 54 -17.11 6.44 9.49
N TYR A 55 -16.07 7.27 9.31
CA TYR A 55 -15.04 7.08 8.30
C TYR A 55 -13.62 7.37 8.79
N TYR A 56 -12.63 6.84 8.06
CA TYR A 56 -11.23 7.17 8.29
C TYR A 56 -10.93 8.61 7.86
N SER A 57 -10.37 9.40 8.77
CA SER A 57 -9.84 10.72 8.42
C SER A 57 -8.58 10.61 7.57
N LYS A 58 -8.21 11.68 6.87
CA LYS A 58 -6.94 11.78 6.12
C LYS A 58 -5.72 11.46 6.99
N ASN A 59 -5.80 11.73 8.30
CA ASN A 59 -4.72 11.52 9.25
C ASN A 59 -4.70 10.10 9.85
N ALA A 60 -5.73 9.30 9.63
CA ALA A 60 -5.86 7.98 10.24
C ALA A 60 -4.70 7.05 9.84
N LEU A 61 -4.28 7.08 8.56
CA LEU A 61 -3.15 6.29 8.08
C LEU A 61 -1.84 6.70 8.76
N GLY A 62 -1.58 8.01 8.90
CA GLY A 62 -0.39 8.51 9.58
C GLY A 62 -0.34 8.12 11.06
N TYR A 63 -1.49 8.17 11.74
CA TYR A 63 -1.61 7.72 13.13
C TYR A 63 -1.36 6.22 13.25
N SER A 64 -2.06 5.39 12.47
CA SER A 64 -1.91 3.94 12.49
C SER A 64 -0.49 3.50 12.18
N TRP A 65 0.17 4.16 11.22
CA TRP A 65 1.58 3.93 10.90
C TRP A 65 2.49 4.22 12.09
N LYS A 66 2.34 5.39 12.73
CA LYS A 66 3.14 5.76 13.91
C LYS A 66 2.94 4.77 15.05
N GLN A 67 1.70 4.33 15.30
CA GLN A 67 1.40 3.33 16.31
C GLN A 67 2.00 1.96 15.95
N GLY A 68 1.91 1.56 14.69
CA GLY A 68 2.52 0.32 14.19
C GLY A 68 4.03 0.30 14.40
N LEU A 69 4.73 1.37 14.02
CA LEU A 69 6.17 1.51 14.25
C LEU A 69 6.54 1.46 15.74
N LYS A 70 5.76 2.13 16.60
CA LYS A 70 5.98 2.10 18.06
C LYS A 70 5.81 0.69 18.63
N LYS A 71 4.76 -0.03 18.22
CA LYS A 71 4.50 -1.41 18.66
C LYS A 71 5.57 -2.39 18.17
N ALA A 72 6.10 -2.16 16.96
CA ALA A 72 7.19 -2.95 16.39
C ALA A 72 8.59 -2.54 16.90
N SER A 73 8.68 -1.55 17.81
CA SER A 73 9.96 -1.01 18.30
C SER A 73 10.89 -0.50 17.19
N ILE A 74 10.33 0.00 16.09
CA ILE A 74 11.08 0.55 14.95
C ILE A 74 11.20 2.07 15.10
N ARG A 75 12.38 2.63 14.79
CA ARG A 75 12.61 4.09 14.76
C ARG A 75 11.57 4.75 13.83
N SER A 76 11.04 5.90 14.24
CA SER A 76 10.07 6.65 13.43
C SER A 76 10.58 6.88 12.00
N ARG A 77 9.73 6.57 11.01
CA ARG A 77 10.00 6.73 9.57
C ARG A 77 8.73 7.17 8.86
N VAL A 78 8.90 7.75 7.68
CA VAL A 78 7.79 8.07 6.77
C VAL A 78 7.29 6.78 6.11
N PRO A 79 5.97 6.56 5.95
CA PRO A 79 5.42 5.35 5.31
C PRO A 79 6.03 5.04 3.96
N TYR A 80 6.39 6.07 3.18
CA TYR A 80 7.01 5.92 1.86
C TYR A 80 8.29 5.06 1.87
N GLN A 81 8.99 4.97 3.01
CA GLN A 81 10.18 4.11 3.15
C GLN A 81 9.88 2.62 3.04
N SER A 82 8.65 2.17 3.36
CA SER A 82 8.26 0.77 3.18
C SER A 82 8.26 0.39 1.69
N ARG A 83 7.86 1.32 0.81
CA ARG A 83 7.89 1.16 -0.65
C ARG A 83 9.33 0.97 -1.16
N HIS A 84 10.31 1.67 -0.57
CA HIS A 84 11.72 1.44 -0.87
C HIS A 84 12.20 0.08 -0.39
N THR A 85 11.83 -0.31 0.83
CA THR A 85 12.20 -1.61 1.40
C THR A 85 11.67 -2.76 0.54
N TYR A 86 10.42 -2.67 0.09
CA TYR A 86 9.79 -3.62 -0.82
C TYR A 86 10.56 -3.77 -2.13
N ALA A 87 10.92 -2.65 -2.77
CA ALA A 87 11.71 -2.67 -4.00
C ALA A 87 13.10 -3.31 -3.78
N CYS A 88 13.81 -2.94 -2.71
CA CYS A 88 15.12 -3.52 -2.37
C CYS A 88 15.04 -5.03 -2.12
N TRP A 89 13.98 -5.50 -1.45
CA TRP A 89 13.75 -6.92 -1.22
C TRP A 89 13.51 -7.67 -2.52
N LEU A 90 12.66 -7.16 -3.40
CA LEU A 90 12.40 -7.78 -4.70
C LEU A 90 13.64 -7.81 -5.59
N LEU A 91 14.39 -6.71 -5.65
CA LEU A 91 15.67 -6.66 -6.37
C LEU A 91 16.66 -7.67 -5.80
N SER A 92 16.69 -7.82 -4.47
CA SER A 92 17.57 -8.78 -3.82
C SER A 92 17.19 -10.23 -4.05
N ALA A 93 15.90 -10.49 -4.27
CA ALA A 93 15.39 -11.78 -4.69
C ALA A 93 15.56 -12.03 -6.21
N GLY A 94 16.17 -11.09 -6.95
CA GLY A 94 16.42 -11.22 -8.39
C GLY A 94 15.21 -10.88 -9.28
N ALA A 95 14.20 -10.19 -8.76
CA ALA A 95 13.05 -9.77 -9.56
C ALA A 95 13.46 -8.71 -10.60
N ILE A 96 12.86 -8.80 -11.79
CA ILE A 96 13.16 -7.90 -12.90
C ILE A 96 12.59 -6.50 -12.59
N PRO A 97 13.35 -5.41 -12.81
CA PRO A 97 12.89 -4.05 -12.47
C PRO A 97 11.59 -3.61 -13.16
N SER A 98 11.29 -4.13 -14.37
CA SER A 98 9.99 -3.90 -15.04
C SER A 98 8.81 -4.48 -14.26
N PHE A 99 8.98 -5.66 -13.66
CA PHE A 99 7.98 -6.28 -12.78
C PHE A 99 7.81 -5.49 -11.48
N ILE A 100 8.90 -4.99 -10.90
CA ILE A 100 8.85 -4.17 -9.68
C ILE A 100 8.13 -2.84 -9.96
N ALA A 101 8.40 -2.22 -11.11
CA ALA A 101 7.76 -0.98 -11.53
C ALA A 101 6.24 -1.13 -11.66
N SER A 102 5.76 -2.22 -12.28
CA SER A 102 4.32 -2.47 -12.43
C SER A 102 3.63 -2.70 -11.08
N GLN A 103 4.25 -3.43 -10.15
CA GLN A 103 3.72 -3.62 -8.78
C GLN A 103 3.66 -2.32 -7.99
N MET A 104 4.57 -1.38 -8.24
CA MET A 104 4.57 -0.07 -7.61
C MET A 104 3.64 0.94 -8.28
N GLY A 105 3.01 0.59 -9.41
CA GLY A 105 2.14 1.48 -10.19
C GLY A 105 2.92 2.56 -10.94
N HIS A 106 4.18 2.29 -11.31
CA HIS A 106 4.93 3.15 -12.23
C HIS A 106 4.57 2.82 -13.67
N ALA A 107 4.50 3.85 -14.52
CA ALA A 107 4.28 3.69 -15.96
C ALA A 107 5.51 3.12 -16.67
N ASP A 108 6.70 3.36 -16.14
CA ASP A 108 7.97 2.86 -16.67
C ASP A 108 8.90 2.32 -15.58
N ALA A 109 9.93 1.60 -16.00
CA ALA A 109 10.99 1.13 -15.12
C ALA A 109 12.10 2.18 -14.89
N SER A 110 12.03 3.34 -15.55
CA SER A 110 13.06 4.38 -15.51
C SER A 110 13.30 4.85 -14.07
N MET A 111 12.24 4.96 -13.26
CA MET A 111 12.36 5.32 -11.84
C MET A 111 13.15 4.25 -11.06
N VAL A 112 12.85 2.97 -11.29
CA VAL A 112 13.52 1.85 -10.61
C VAL A 112 15.00 1.77 -11.01
N TYR A 113 15.30 1.87 -12.31
CA TYR A 113 16.69 1.94 -12.77
C TYR A 113 17.42 3.15 -12.22
N LYS A 114 16.80 4.34 -12.19
CA LYS A 114 17.45 5.55 -11.68
C LYS A 114 17.77 5.46 -10.18
N VAL A 115 16.84 4.92 -9.38
CA VAL A 115 16.98 4.88 -7.93
C VAL A 115 17.83 3.69 -7.46
N TYR A 116 17.81 2.57 -8.18
CA TYR A 116 18.46 1.34 -7.74
C TYR A 116 19.58 0.83 -8.64
N SER A 117 19.90 1.49 -9.77
CA SER A 117 21.00 1.07 -10.67
C SER A 117 22.30 0.81 -9.93
N LYS A 118 22.66 1.69 -8.98
CA LYS A 118 23.87 1.54 -8.16
C LYS A 118 23.90 0.20 -7.40
N TRP A 119 22.76 -0.26 -6.90
CA TRP A 119 22.63 -1.53 -6.19
C TRP A 119 22.58 -2.74 -7.12
N MET A 120 22.17 -2.55 -8.37
CA MET A 120 22.14 -3.62 -9.37
C MET A 120 23.55 -3.96 -9.86
N CYS A 121 24.40 -2.94 -10.10
CA CYS A 121 25.80 -3.14 -10.49
C CYS A 121 26.60 -3.93 -9.44
N ASP A 122 26.34 -3.72 -8.14
CA ASP A 122 27.02 -4.45 -7.08
C ASP A 122 26.60 -5.94 -7.00
N LYS A 123 25.49 -6.33 -7.66
CA LYS A 123 24.95 -7.70 -7.67
C LYS A 123 25.25 -8.52 -8.92
N ASP A 124 25.99 -7.97 -9.89
CA ASP A 124 26.34 -8.69 -11.12
C ASP A 124 27.12 -9.98 -10.82
N ARG A 125 27.96 -9.99 -9.76
CA ARG A 125 28.70 -11.18 -9.32
C ARG A 125 27.78 -12.33 -8.88
N ASP A 126 26.75 -12.03 -8.10
CA ASP A 126 25.79 -13.01 -7.59
C ASP A 126 24.93 -13.58 -8.73
N GLN A 127 24.60 -12.77 -9.74
CA GLN A 127 23.87 -13.25 -10.93
C GLN A 127 24.71 -14.17 -11.80
N VAL A 128 26.01 -13.89 -11.94
CA VAL A 128 26.94 -14.76 -12.67
C VAL A 128 27.07 -16.12 -11.96
N GLU A 129 27.18 -16.15 -10.63
CA GLU A 129 27.17 -17.40 -9.86
C GLU A 129 25.85 -18.16 -9.98
N LEU A 130 24.71 -17.46 -9.92
CA LEU A 130 23.39 -18.08 -10.11
C LEU A 130 23.23 -18.69 -11.51
N LEU A 131 23.67 -18.00 -12.56
CA LEU A 131 23.66 -18.50 -13.93
C LEU A 131 24.56 -19.73 -14.07
N ASN A 132 25.77 -19.69 -13.51
CA ASN A 132 26.70 -20.81 -13.51
C ASN A 132 26.12 -22.04 -12.78
N SER A 133 25.37 -21.84 -11.69
CA SER A 133 24.71 -22.94 -10.97
C SER A 133 23.50 -23.55 -11.68
N LYS A 134 22.87 -22.81 -12.62
CA LYS A 134 21.71 -23.28 -13.40
C LYS A 134 22.07 -23.84 -14.76
N LEU A 135 23.21 -23.43 -15.32
CA LEU A 135 23.70 -23.80 -16.64
C LEU A 135 24.89 -24.78 -16.60
N GLY A 136 25.45 -25.03 -15.41
CA GLY A 136 26.48 -26.03 -15.14
C GLY A 136 25.89 -27.38 -14.75
#